data_AF-A0A3A8J372-F1
#
_entry.id   AF-A0A3A8J372-F1
#
_cell.length_a   1.000
_cell.length_b   1.000
_cell.length_c   1.000
_cell.angle_alpha   90.00
_cell.angle_beta   90.00
_cell.angle_gamma   90.00
#
_symmetry.space_group_name_H-M   'P 1'
#
loop_
_entity.id
_entity.type
_entity.pdbx_description
1 polymer ?
#
loop_
_entity_poly.entity_id
_entity_poly.type
_entity_poly.pdbx_seq_one_letter_code
_entity_poly.pdbx_strand_id
1 'polypeptide(L)'
;MALGAGVVGCDDAKPPAKVVRALVKRTGPATMEIIPVEGQLPYCMLFTTSEKGVIRQLTLTRDNRSIRCDANRPVANTRFRVPVKEGKVRVYVFFSDEPVQTAWVARQLYELRDRERITAMDMRLPGRLFMDTLEFTPETSGGVDAGSTAPDAGARTLSVDSGAR
;
A
#
# COMPACT_ATOMS: atom_id res chain seq x y z
N MET A 1 17.33 -22.20 -57.53
CA MET A 1 16.56 -21.07 -56.95
C MET A 1 16.42 -21.35 -55.46
N ALA A 2 17.13 -20.59 -54.63
CA ALA A 2 17.09 -20.75 -53.17
C ALA A 2 16.18 -19.65 -52.59
N LEU A 3 15.07 -20.05 -52.00
CA LEU A 3 14.18 -19.15 -51.26
C LEU A 3 14.71 -19.06 -49.83
N GLY A 4 15.39 -17.96 -49.54
CA GLY A 4 15.94 -17.65 -48.22
C GLY A 4 14.81 -17.46 -47.20
N ALA A 5 14.94 -18.17 -46.08
CA ALA A 5 14.11 -18.02 -44.91
C ALA A 5 14.32 -16.64 -44.27
N GLY A 6 13.28 -15.82 -44.25
CA GLY A 6 13.23 -14.61 -43.45
C GLY A 6 13.03 -14.98 -41.98
N VAL A 7 14.09 -14.82 -41.19
CA VAL A 7 14.00 -14.77 -39.73
C VAL A 7 13.37 -13.44 -39.33
N VAL A 8 12.05 -13.42 -39.12
CA VAL A 8 11.41 -12.34 -38.37
C VAL A 8 11.78 -12.55 -36.91
N GLY A 9 12.83 -11.86 -36.47
CA GLY A 9 13.20 -11.80 -35.07
C GLY A 9 12.03 -11.22 -34.28
N CYS A 10 11.48 -12.00 -33.37
CA CYS A 10 10.64 -11.47 -32.31
C CYS A 10 11.52 -10.54 -31.47
N ASP A 11 11.32 -9.23 -31.60
CA ASP A 11 11.85 -8.26 -30.67
C ASP A 11 11.47 -8.70 -29.25
N ASP A 12 12.48 -8.89 -28.41
CA ASP A 12 12.38 -9.03 -26.96
C ASP A 12 11.69 -7.79 -26.39
N ALA A 13 10.35 -7.83 -26.39
CA ALA A 13 9.52 -6.81 -25.78
C ALA A 13 9.78 -6.84 -24.27
N LYS A 14 10.68 -5.95 -23.83
CA LYS A 14 10.92 -5.63 -22.42
C LYS A 14 9.57 -5.54 -21.71
N PRO A 15 9.34 -6.31 -20.63
CA PRO A 15 8.06 -6.30 -19.93
C PRO A 15 7.66 -4.85 -19.62
N PRO A 16 6.42 -4.44 -19.91
CA PRO A 16 5.98 -3.07 -19.66
C PRO A 16 6.25 -2.72 -18.20
N ALA A 17 6.95 -1.61 -17.98
CA ALA A 17 7.30 -1.16 -16.64
C ALA A 17 6.02 -1.08 -15.79
N LYS A 18 6.06 -1.67 -14.58
CA LYS A 18 4.93 -1.61 -13.65
C LYS A 18 4.62 -0.15 -13.35
N VAL A 19 3.47 0.34 -13.84
CA VAL A 19 3.03 1.71 -13.59
C VAL A 19 2.75 1.84 -12.09
N VAL A 20 3.57 2.61 -11.39
CA VAL A 20 3.36 2.96 -9.97
C VAL A 20 2.28 4.02 -9.92
N ARG A 21 1.23 3.78 -9.12
CA ARG A 21 0.06 4.67 -9.01
C ARG A 21 -0.16 5.15 -7.58
N ALA A 22 0.37 4.43 -6.60
CA ALA A 22 0.37 4.87 -5.21
C ALA A 22 1.63 4.39 -4.50
N LEU A 23 1.97 5.09 -3.41
CA LEU A 23 3.09 4.77 -2.54
C LEU A 23 2.56 4.34 -1.17
N VAL A 24 3.22 3.35 -0.56
CA VAL A 24 3.02 2.99 0.84
C VAL A 24 4.06 3.71 1.67
N LYS A 25 3.63 4.56 2.61
CA LYS A 25 4.50 5.18 3.60
C LYS A 25 4.28 4.50 4.95
N ARG A 26 5.28 3.77 5.45
CA ARG A 26 5.24 3.22 6.81
C ARG A 26 5.25 4.38 7.82
N THR A 27 4.29 4.37 8.76
CA THR A 27 4.18 5.40 9.81
C THR A 27 4.35 4.83 11.22
N GLY A 28 4.58 3.52 11.31
CA GLY A 28 4.86 2.79 12.54
C GLY A 28 5.03 1.29 12.26
N PRO A 29 5.22 0.46 13.30
CA PRO A 29 5.55 -0.96 13.12
C PRO A 29 4.51 -1.72 12.30
N ALA A 30 3.23 -1.35 12.44
CA ALA A 30 2.15 -2.01 11.70
C ALA A 30 1.06 -1.00 11.27
N THR A 31 1.50 0.23 10.99
CA THR A 31 0.66 1.31 10.44
C THR A 31 1.28 1.87 9.18
N MET A 32 0.43 2.21 8.21
CA MET A 32 0.84 2.77 6.93
C MET A 32 -0.10 3.89 6.48
N GLU A 33 0.41 4.79 5.65
CA GLU A 33 -0.35 5.74 4.85
C GLU A 33 -0.23 5.34 3.38
N ILE A 34 -1.29 5.54 2.61
CA ILE A 34 -1.29 5.35 1.15
C ILE A 34 -1.35 6.72 0.51
N ILE A 35 -0.42 7.01 -0.40
CA ILE A 35 -0.27 8.30 -1.07
C ILE A 35 -0.43 8.08 -2.59
N PRO A 36 -1.53 8.52 -3.21
CA PRO A 36 -1.69 8.50 -4.66
C PRO A 36 -0.63 9.35 -5.34
N VAL A 37 -0.09 8.87 -6.47
CA VAL A 37 0.76 9.69 -7.33
C VAL A 37 -0.10 10.60 -8.22
N GLU A 38 0.53 11.48 -8.98
CA GLU A 38 -0.17 12.33 -9.94
C GLU A 38 -0.81 11.54 -11.10
N GLY A 39 -1.82 12.12 -11.75
CA GLY A 39 -2.47 11.53 -12.92
C GLY A 39 -3.41 10.35 -12.63
N GLN A 40 -3.75 10.07 -11.37
CA GLN A 40 -4.76 9.08 -11.02
C GLN A 40 -6.19 9.63 -11.15
N LEU A 41 -7.18 8.74 -11.20
CA LEU A 41 -8.59 9.09 -11.25
C LEU A 41 -9.05 9.65 -9.87
N PRO A 42 -10.04 10.55 -9.85
CA PRO A 42 -10.35 11.39 -8.68
C PRO A 42 -10.92 10.64 -7.49
N TYR A 43 -11.52 9.47 -7.68
CA TYR A 43 -12.05 8.67 -6.58
C TYR A 43 -11.13 7.49 -6.31
N CYS A 44 -10.92 7.14 -5.04
CA CYS A 44 -10.18 5.95 -4.66
C CYS A 44 -10.82 5.17 -3.52
N MET A 45 -10.46 3.90 -3.43
CA MET A 45 -10.84 3.00 -2.36
C MET A 45 -9.74 1.95 -2.15
N LEU A 46 -9.63 1.49 -0.90
CA LEU A 46 -8.50 0.69 -0.45
C LEU A 46 -8.99 -0.62 0.17
N PHE A 47 -8.37 -1.71 -0.23
CA PHE A 47 -8.57 -3.04 0.35
C PHE A 47 -7.24 -3.68 0.70
N THR A 48 -7.23 -4.56 1.69
CA THR A 48 -6.11 -5.46 1.96
C THR A 48 -6.55 -6.90 1.80
N THR A 49 -5.64 -7.76 1.37
CA THR A 49 -5.77 -9.21 1.48
C THR A 49 -4.52 -9.76 2.15
N SER A 50 -4.69 -10.40 3.28
CA SER A 50 -3.60 -11.08 3.98
C SER A 50 -3.23 -12.40 3.30
N GLU A 51 -2.04 -12.92 3.62
CA GLU A 51 -1.64 -14.27 3.22
C GLU A 51 -2.61 -15.36 3.73
N LYS A 52 -3.32 -15.07 4.82
CA LYS A 52 -4.39 -15.94 5.36
C LYS A 52 -5.74 -15.79 4.64
N GLY A 53 -5.80 -15.00 3.57
CA GLY A 53 -7.01 -14.76 2.79
C GLY A 53 -8.01 -13.80 3.45
N VAL A 54 -7.63 -13.10 4.53
CA VAL A 54 -8.52 -12.11 5.18
C VAL A 54 -8.57 -10.85 4.33
N ILE A 55 -9.77 -10.48 3.87
CA ILE A 55 -10.00 -9.27 3.09
C ILE A 55 -10.57 -8.19 4.00
N ARG A 56 -9.94 -7.01 4.04
CA ARG A 56 -10.44 -5.84 4.78
C ARG A 56 -10.60 -4.65 3.86
N GLN A 57 -11.71 -3.93 4.01
CA GLN A 57 -11.86 -2.60 3.45
C GLN A 57 -11.23 -1.58 4.40
N LEU A 58 -10.31 -0.76 3.89
CA LEU A 58 -9.63 0.27 4.68
C LEU A 58 -10.37 1.61 4.62
N THR A 59 -10.92 1.98 3.46
CA THR A 59 -11.71 3.21 3.27
C THR A 59 -13.19 2.93 3.54
N LEU A 60 -13.56 2.76 4.81
CA LEU A 60 -14.97 2.58 5.21
C LEU A 60 -15.64 3.95 5.37
N THR A 61 -16.61 4.24 4.51
CA THR A 61 -17.42 5.47 4.55
C THR A 61 -18.85 5.16 4.94
N ARG A 62 -19.61 6.17 5.40
CA ARG A 62 -21.03 6.03 5.73
C ARG A 62 -21.85 5.48 4.56
N ASP A 63 -21.53 5.93 3.35
CA ASP A 63 -22.25 5.55 2.13
C ASP A 63 -21.68 4.29 1.46
N ASN A 64 -20.62 3.69 2.02
CA ASN A 64 -19.89 2.56 1.43
C ASN A 64 -19.46 2.79 -0.04
N ARG A 65 -19.07 4.03 -0.38
CA ARG A 65 -18.56 4.39 -1.69
C ARG A 65 -17.09 4.79 -1.66
N SER A 66 -16.43 4.72 -2.82
CA SER A 66 -15.12 5.33 -3.02
C SER A 66 -15.15 6.82 -2.68
N ILE A 67 -14.03 7.32 -2.17
CA ILE A 67 -13.86 8.69 -1.70
C ILE A 67 -13.02 9.50 -2.66
N ARG A 68 -13.08 10.82 -2.60
CA ARG A 68 -12.11 11.64 -3.34
C ARG A 68 -10.71 11.49 -2.78
N CYS A 69 -9.74 11.39 -3.68
CA CYS A 69 -8.34 11.22 -3.34
C CYS A 69 -7.50 12.19 -4.17
N ASP A 70 -6.82 13.09 -3.47
CA ASP A 70 -5.92 14.04 -4.10
C ASP A 70 -4.54 13.40 -4.29
N ALA A 71 -3.86 13.76 -5.38
CA ALA A 71 -2.48 13.38 -5.60
C ALA A 71 -1.58 13.92 -4.48
N ASN A 72 -0.54 13.16 -4.14
CA ASN A 72 0.48 13.50 -3.15
C ASN A 72 -0.05 13.75 -1.73
N ARG A 73 -1.28 13.34 -1.42
CA ARG A 73 -1.88 13.42 -0.07
C ARG A 73 -2.27 12.04 0.45
N PRO A 74 -2.18 11.78 1.77
CA PRO A 74 -2.65 10.53 2.33
C PRO A 74 -4.15 10.32 2.06
N VAL A 75 -4.52 9.13 1.60
CA VAL A 75 -5.92 8.75 1.39
C VAL A 75 -6.71 8.92 2.70
N ALA A 76 -7.85 9.61 2.63
CA ALA A 76 -8.68 9.96 3.78
C ALA A 76 -7.95 10.74 4.91
N ASN A 77 -6.75 11.29 4.65
CA ASN A 77 -5.89 11.95 5.64
C ASN A 77 -5.69 11.12 6.93
N THR A 78 -5.59 9.78 6.79
CA THR A 78 -5.52 8.86 7.92
C THR A 78 -4.43 7.80 7.74
N ARG A 79 -4.17 7.08 8.83
CA ARG A 79 -3.26 5.95 8.90
C ARG A 79 -4.05 4.66 9.02
N PHE A 80 -3.66 3.65 8.28
CA PHE A 80 -4.29 2.34 8.30
C PHE A 80 -3.47 1.38 9.16
N ARG A 81 -4.12 0.73 10.12
CA ARG A 81 -3.52 -0.29 10.98
C ARG A 81 -3.72 -1.67 10.34
N VAL A 82 -2.63 -2.41 10.15
CA VAL A 82 -2.67 -3.81 9.71
C VAL A 82 -2.31 -4.70 10.90
N PRO A 83 -3.18 -5.63 11.35
CA PRO A 83 -2.88 -6.49 12.48
C PRO A 83 -1.68 -7.40 12.20
N VAL A 84 -0.72 -7.45 13.13
CA VAL A 84 0.48 -8.32 13.00
C VAL A 84 0.10 -9.80 12.81
N LYS A 85 -1.00 -10.24 13.44
CA LYS A 85 -1.53 -11.61 13.30
C LYS A 85 -1.94 -11.97 11.87
N GLU A 86 -2.22 -10.99 11.02
CA GLU A 86 -2.57 -11.20 9.61
C GLU A 86 -1.33 -11.45 8.73
N GLY A 87 -0.13 -11.06 9.18
CA GLY A 87 1.10 -11.21 8.42
C GLY A 87 1.18 -10.21 7.25
N LYS A 88 1.99 -10.54 6.23
CA LYS A 88 2.13 -9.73 5.02
C LYS A 88 0.76 -9.57 4.34
N VAL A 89 0.47 -8.36 3.88
CA VAL A 89 -0.76 -8.03 3.16
C VAL A 89 -0.45 -7.46 1.79
N ARG A 90 -1.28 -7.85 0.81
CA ARG A 90 -1.41 -7.16 -0.47
C ARG A 90 -2.42 -6.03 -0.29
N VAL A 91 -2.01 -4.80 -0.60
CA VAL A 91 -2.87 -3.61 -0.55
C VAL A 91 -3.31 -3.30 -1.98
N TYR A 92 -4.61 -3.40 -2.22
CA TYR A 92 -5.23 -3.02 -3.48
C TYR A 92 -5.72 -1.58 -3.40
N VAL A 93 -5.18 -0.75 -4.30
CA VAL A 93 -5.57 0.66 -4.45
C VAL A 93 -6.34 0.79 -5.75
N PHE A 94 -7.62 1.09 -5.66
CA PHE A 94 -8.47 1.33 -6.84
C PHE A 94 -8.64 2.83 -7.03
N PHE A 95 -8.53 3.29 -8.27
CA PHE A 95 -8.87 4.65 -8.69
C PHE A 95 -9.96 4.60 -9.75
N SER A 96 -11.04 5.37 -9.58
CA SER A 96 -12.19 5.44 -10.49
C SER A 96 -12.53 6.88 -10.86
N ASP A 97 -13.08 7.07 -12.06
CA ASP A 97 -13.56 8.36 -12.55
C ASP A 97 -14.91 8.76 -11.93
N GLU A 98 -15.66 7.78 -11.42
CA GLU A 98 -16.92 7.99 -10.71
C GLU A 98 -16.96 7.30 -9.32
N PRO A 99 -17.91 7.67 -8.44
CA PRO A 99 -18.11 6.99 -7.16
C PRO A 99 -18.57 5.54 -7.35
N VAL A 100 -17.85 4.59 -6.77
CA VAL A 100 -18.12 3.15 -6.91
C VAL A 100 -18.51 2.55 -5.55
N GLN A 101 -19.45 1.61 -5.57
CA GLN A 101 -19.89 0.85 -4.39
C GLN A 101 -18.81 -0.13 -3.93
N THR A 102 -18.26 0.11 -2.74
CA THR A 102 -17.15 -0.66 -2.17
C THR A 102 -17.54 -2.11 -1.84
N ALA A 103 -18.79 -2.35 -1.45
CA ALA A 103 -19.28 -3.70 -1.16
C ALA A 103 -19.20 -4.65 -2.38
N TRP A 104 -19.43 -4.11 -3.58
CA TRP A 104 -19.35 -4.90 -4.80
C TRP A 104 -17.90 -5.18 -5.23
N VAL A 105 -16.99 -4.24 -4.99
CA VAL A 105 -15.54 -4.46 -5.14
C VAL A 105 -15.07 -5.56 -4.18
N ALA A 106 -15.51 -5.49 -2.92
CA ALA A 106 -15.18 -6.50 -1.91
C ALA A 106 -15.63 -7.89 -2.35
N ARG A 107 -16.87 -8.04 -2.86
CA ARG A 107 -17.39 -9.31 -3.36
C ARG A 107 -16.52 -9.88 -4.49
N GLN A 108 -16.15 -9.06 -5.47
CA GLN A 108 -15.27 -9.50 -6.56
C GLN A 108 -13.88 -9.91 -6.05
N LEU A 109 -13.30 -9.18 -5.09
CA LEU A 109 -12.05 -9.58 -4.45
C LEU A 109 -12.17 -10.91 -3.71
N TYR A 110 -13.29 -11.18 -3.05
CA TYR A 110 -13.56 -12.49 -2.41
C TYR A 110 -13.65 -13.64 -3.42
N GLU A 111 -14.25 -13.40 -4.58
CA GLU A 111 -14.33 -14.37 -5.68
C GLU A 111 -12.96 -14.64 -6.32
N LEU A 112 -12.10 -13.62 -6.36
CA LEU A 112 -10.77 -13.66 -6.98
C LEU A 112 -9.63 -13.98 -6.00
N ARG A 113 -9.92 -14.23 -4.72
CA ARG A 113 -8.92 -14.33 -3.64
C ARG A 113 -7.85 -15.40 -3.86
N ASP A 114 -8.23 -16.49 -4.54
CA ASP A 114 -7.36 -17.64 -4.80
C ASP A 114 -6.47 -17.42 -6.03
N ARG A 115 -6.63 -16.29 -6.74
CA ARG A 115 -5.74 -15.91 -7.83
C ARG A 115 -4.43 -15.34 -7.29
N GLU A 116 -3.34 -15.76 -7.92
CA GLU A 116 -2.00 -15.25 -7.62
C GLU A 116 -1.92 -13.73 -7.84
N ARG A 117 -2.50 -13.25 -8.94
CA ARG A 117 -2.54 -11.84 -9.31
C ARG A 117 -3.95 -11.44 -9.72
N ILE A 118 -4.40 -10.33 -9.14
CA ILE A 118 -5.62 -9.63 -9.53
C ILE A 118 -5.18 -8.36 -10.26
N THR A 119 -5.85 -8.02 -11.36
CA THR A 119 -5.61 -6.81 -12.14
C THR A 119 -6.89 -5.98 -12.27
N ALA A 120 -6.77 -4.73 -12.72
CA ALA A 120 -7.96 -3.89 -12.98
C ALA A 120 -8.92 -4.52 -14.00
N MET A 121 -8.41 -5.32 -14.95
CA MET A 121 -9.22 -5.98 -16.00
C MET A 121 -10.09 -7.12 -15.46
N ASP A 122 -9.71 -7.71 -14.33
CA ASP A 122 -10.51 -8.74 -13.66
C ASP A 122 -11.74 -8.14 -12.95
N MET A 123 -11.71 -6.83 -12.74
CA MET A 123 -12.72 -6.09 -12.00
C MET A 123 -13.76 -5.55 -12.96
N ARG A 124 -15.01 -5.97 -12.75
CA ARG A 124 -16.14 -5.60 -13.61
C ARG A 124 -16.76 -4.28 -13.19
N LEU A 125 -15.98 -3.24 -12.88
CA LEU A 125 -16.49 -1.95 -12.38
C LEU A 125 -16.94 -1.02 -13.53
N PRO A 126 -17.91 -0.12 -13.31
CA PRO A 126 -18.30 0.85 -14.31
C PRO A 126 -17.23 1.94 -14.47
N GLY A 127 -17.30 2.65 -15.61
CA GLY A 127 -16.39 3.73 -15.91
C GLY A 127 -14.96 3.28 -16.16
N ARG A 128 -14.01 4.16 -15.87
CA ARG A 128 -12.57 3.90 -15.98
C ARG A 128 -12.04 3.46 -14.63
N LEU A 129 -11.23 2.41 -14.63
CA LEU A 129 -10.60 1.89 -13.44
C LEU A 129 -9.09 1.77 -13.62
N PHE A 130 -8.35 2.33 -12.67
CA PHE A 130 -6.94 2.00 -12.48
C PHE A 130 -6.77 1.25 -11.16
N MET A 131 -5.82 0.33 -11.13
CA MET A 131 -5.51 -0.41 -9.92
C MET A 131 -4.00 -0.48 -9.71
N ASP A 132 -3.58 -0.35 -8.46
CA ASP A 132 -2.25 -0.69 -8.00
C ASP A 132 -2.31 -1.83 -6.98
N THR A 133 -1.23 -2.59 -6.89
CA THR A 133 -1.05 -3.61 -5.86
C THR A 133 0.29 -3.38 -5.20
N LEU A 134 0.21 -3.01 -3.93
CA LEU A 134 1.33 -2.72 -3.06
C LEU A 134 1.45 -3.80 -1.99
N GLU A 135 2.60 -3.90 -1.35
CA GLU A 135 2.83 -4.87 -0.29
C GLU A 135 3.14 -4.14 1.01
N PHE A 136 2.65 -4.68 2.12
CA PHE A 136 2.97 -4.20 3.46
C PHE A 136 3.13 -5.36 4.43
N THR A 137 4.21 -5.38 5.18
CA THR A 137 4.44 -6.38 6.24
C THR A 137 4.38 -5.69 7.60
N PRO A 138 3.37 -5.99 8.44
CA PRO A 138 3.31 -5.48 9.80
C PRO A 138 4.43 -6.11 10.64
N GLU A 139 5.12 -5.28 11.41
CA GLU A 139 6.17 -5.66 12.34
C GLU A 139 5.61 -5.64 13.77
N THR A 140 6.06 -6.59 14.59
CA THR A 140 5.85 -6.53 16.04
C THR A 140 6.67 -5.36 16.56
N SER A 141 6.08 -4.52 17.42
CA SER A 141 6.85 -3.48 18.12
C SER A 141 7.82 -4.15 19.09
N GLY A 142 8.99 -4.54 18.60
CA GLY A 142 10.19 -4.70 19.42
C GLY A 142 10.70 -3.31 19.78
N GLY A 143 11.02 -3.09 21.05
CA GLY A 143 11.34 -1.76 21.58
C GLY A 143 12.50 -1.07 20.87
N VAL A 144 12.45 0.27 20.92
CA VAL A 144 13.55 1.24 20.74
C VAL A 144 14.61 0.91 19.69
N ASP A 145 14.57 1.60 18.55
CA ASP A 145 15.80 1.94 17.85
C ASP A 145 16.55 2.99 18.69
N ALA A 146 17.23 2.53 19.73
CA ALA A 146 18.36 3.23 20.34
C ALA A 146 19.54 3.12 19.37
N GLY A 147 19.46 3.88 18.28
CA GLY A 147 20.48 4.01 17.24
C GLY A 147 21.08 5.41 17.19
N SER A 148 21.36 6.00 18.35
CA SER A 148 22.21 7.20 18.46
C SER A 148 23.39 6.87 19.35
N THR A 149 24.42 6.26 18.77
CA THR A 149 25.77 6.25 19.33
C THR A 149 26.27 7.69 19.27
N ALA A 150 26.16 8.43 20.37
CA ALA A 150 26.92 9.66 20.56
C ALA A 150 28.28 9.29 21.20
N PRO A 151 29.41 9.79 20.68
CA PRO A 151 30.72 9.50 21.24
C PRO A 151 30.91 10.23 22.57
N ASP A 152 31.76 9.62 23.41
CA ASP A 152 32.24 10.13 24.69
C ASP A 152 32.58 11.63 24.65
N ALA A 153 32.04 12.37 25.62
CA ALA A 153 32.61 13.64 26.08
C ALA A 153 32.62 13.61 27.61
N GLY A 154 33.82 13.47 28.16
CA GLY A 154 34.06 13.38 29.59
C GLY A 154 33.83 14.66 30.36
N ALA A 155 33.65 14.43 31.67
CA ALA A 155 33.91 15.29 32.82
C ALA A 155 33.29 16.70 32.87
N ARG A 156 32.43 16.91 33.89
CA ARG A 156 32.66 17.92 34.93
C ARG A 156 31.80 17.65 36.17
N THR A 157 32.51 17.43 37.28
CA THR A 157 32.09 17.57 38.68
C THR A 157 31.16 18.74 38.92
N LEU A 158 30.14 18.54 39.76
CA LEU A 158 29.74 19.51 40.80
C LEU A 158 29.05 18.75 41.94
N SER A 159 29.75 18.72 43.08
CA SER A 159 29.20 18.39 44.39
C SER A 159 28.14 19.42 44.80
N VAL A 160 27.00 18.97 45.31
CA VAL A 160 26.28 19.67 46.40
C VAL A 160 25.75 18.60 47.34
N ASP A 161 26.46 18.47 48.45
CA ASP A 161 25.99 17.89 49.70
C ASP A 161 25.02 18.89 50.35
N SER A 162 23.81 18.45 50.69
CA SER A 162 22.96 19.10 51.70
C SER A 162 21.79 18.18 52.03
N GLY A 163 21.94 17.40 53.10
CA GLY A 163 20.81 16.66 53.66
C GLY A 163 21.15 15.65 54.75
N ALA A 164 21.52 16.11 55.95
CA ALA A 164 21.17 15.46 57.21
C ALA A 164 21.48 16.34 58.43
N ARG A 165 20.41 16.62 59.21
CA ARG A 165 20.32 16.82 60.67
C ARG A 165 21.40 17.62 61.40
#